data_AF-B1T0V9-F1
#
_entry.id   AF-B1T0V9-F1
#
_cell.length_a   1.000
_cell.length_b   1.000
_cell.length_c   1.000
_cell.angle_alpha   90.00
_cell.angle_beta   90.00
_cell.angle_gamma   90.00
#
_symmetry.space_group_name_H-M   'P 1'
#
loop_
_entity.id
_entity.type
_entity.pdbx_description
1 polymer ?
#
loop_
_entity_poly.entity_id
_entity_poly.type
_entity_poly.pdbx_seq_one_letter_code
_entity_poly.pdbx_strand_id
1 'polypeptide(L)'
;MPLINCPSHGYVGGELVTRAVSDLVRDRSRWSGSRRIVPLTLLRDEIEYPGYMLESEDTKVLALGGKYEGGGFYCFNDDESMEAAIGLLTATCVECLRELMVVQKEG
;
A
#
# COMPACT_ATOMS: atom_id res chain seq x y z
N MET A 1 -0.50 11.25 -9.63
CA MET A 1 -0.32 9.78 -9.53
C MET A 1 0.46 9.30 -10.76
N PRO A 2 1.40 8.34 -10.60
CA PRO A 2 2.17 7.81 -11.73
C PRO A 2 1.26 7.07 -12.71
N LEU A 3 1.61 7.09 -14.00
CA LEU A 3 1.00 6.20 -14.99
C LEU A 3 1.74 4.86 -14.99
N ILE A 4 0.98 3.77 -14.96
CA ILE A 4 1.49 2.39 -14.98
C ILE A 4 1.09 1.74 -16.30
N ASN A 5 2.05 1.08 -16.95
CA ASN A 5 1.77 0.18 -18.06
C ASN A 5 1.46 -1.22 -17.49
N CYS A 6 0.18 -1.52 -17.33
CA CYS A 6 -0.32 -2.79 -16.81
C CYS A 6 -0.58 -3.79 -17.95
N PRO A 7 -0.07 -5.03 -17.89
CA PRO A 7 -0.37 -6.05 -18.89
C PRO A 7 -1.87 -6.39 -19.02
N SER A 8 -2.65 -6.21 -17.95
CA SER A 8 -4.08 -6.53 -17.93
C SER A 8 -4.99 -5.36 -18.29
N HIS A 9 -4.55 -4.12 -18.08
CA HIS A 9 -5.41 -2.93 -18.17
C HIS A 9 -4.83 -1.82 -19.08
N GLY A 10 -3.64 -2.03 -19.66
CA GLY A 10 -2.95 -1.03 -20.46
C GLY A 10 -2.40 0.12 -19.62
N TYR A 11 -2.42 1.34 -20.18
CA TYR A 11 -1.96 2.54 -19.48
C TYR A 11 -3.05 3.10 -18.57
N VAL A 12 -2.84 2.97 -17.26
CA VAL A 12 -3.79 3.39 -16.23
C VAL A 12 -3.08 4.10 -15.07
N GLY A 13 -3.86 4.68 -14.16
CA GLY A 13 -3.34 5.27 -12.93
C GLY A 13 -2.65 4.24 -12.03
N GLY A 14 -1.64 4.69 -11.31
CA GLY A 14 -0.94 3.92 -10.29
C GLY A 14 -1.36 4.33 -8.88
N GLU A 15 -1.48 3.33 -8.01
CA GLU A 15 -1.65 3.50 -6.56
C GLU A 15 -0.39 3.13 -5.82
N LEU A 16 -0.12 3.82 -4.72
CA LEU A 16 1.01 3.51 -3.84
C LEU A 16 0.67 2.31 -2.96
N VAL A 17 1.55 1.34 -2.95
CA VAL A 17 1.40 0.10 -2.22
C VAL A 17 2.72 -0.38 -1.68
N THR A 18 2.75 -1.16 -0.59
CA THR A 18 3.98 -1.85 -0.20
C THR A 18 4.41 -2.85 -1.29
N ARG A 19 5.69 -3.21 -1.29
CA ARG A 19 6.21 -4.23 -2.21
C ARG A 19 5.45 -5.57 -2.11
N ALA A 20 5.05 -5.99 -0.92
CA ALA A 20 4.30 -7.24 -0.74
C ALA A 20 2.91 -7.19 -1.40
N VAL A 21 2.22 -6.05 -1.35
CA VAL A 21 0.97 -5.85 -2.09
C VAL A 21 1.22 -5.83 -3.59
N SER A 22 2.28 -5.16 -4.06
CA SER A 22 2.65 -5.14 -5.48
C SER A 22 2.92 -6.54 -6.03
N ASP A 23 3.65 -7.37 -5.28
CA ASP A 23 3.93 -8.76 -5.63
C ASP A 23 2.63 -9.60 -5.67
N LEU A 24 1.72 -9.38 -4.71
CA LEU A 24 0.41 -10.04 -4.70
C LEU A 24 -0.48 -9.62 -5.87
N VAL A 25 -0.49 -8.32 -6.22
CA VAL A 25 -1.22 -7.81 -7.38
C VAL A 25 -0.74 -8.46 -8.68
N ARG A 26 0.57 -8.72 -8.80
CA ARG A 26 1.16 -9.39 -9.97
C ARG A 26 0.78 -10.87 -10.03
N ASP A 27 0.63 -11.54 -8.89
CA ASP A 27 0.29 -12.96 -8.82
C ASP A 27 -1.21 -13.19 -8.57
N ARG A 28 -1.99 -13.04 -9.65
CA ARG A 28 -3.45 -13.27 -9.65
C ARG A 28 -3.86 -14.65 -9.13
N SER A 29 -3.02 -15.67 -9.29
CA SER A 29 -3.33 -17.02 -8.85
C SER A 29 -3.42 -17.15 -7.33
N ARG A 30 -2.81 -16.20 -6.60
CA ARG A 30 -2.77 -16.17 -5.14
C ARG A 30 -3.77 -15.21 -4.52
N TRP A 31 -4.66 -14.61 -5.31
CA TRP A 31 -5.61 -13.62 -4.81
C TRP A 31 -6.60 -14.22 -3.81
N SER A 32 -7.11 -15.42 -4.08
CA SER A 32 -7.98 -16.14 -3.16
C SER A 32 -7.23 -16.58 -1.89
N GLY A 33 -7.81 -16.29 -0.73
CA GLY A 33 -7.18 -16.61 0.57
C GLY A 33 -5.90 -15.81 0.86
N SER A 34 -5.63 -14.74 0.10
CA SER A 34 -4.52 -13.84 0.39
C SER A 34 -4.72 -13.04 1.68
N ARG A 35 -3.61 -12.50 2.21
CA ARG A 35 -3.65 -11.61 3.37
C ARG A 35 -4.38 -10.32 3.03
N ARG A 36 -5.22 -9.86 3.95
CA ARG A 36 -6.04 -8.66 3.79
C ARG A 36 -5.19 -7.43 3.46
N ILE A 37 -5.58 -6.70 2.43
CA ILE A 37 -5.07 -5.38 2.11
C ILE A 37 -5.83 -4.33 2.93
N VAL A 38 -5.09 -3.42 3.54
CA VAL A 38 -5.65 -2.31 4.33
C VAL A 38 -5.09 -0.97 3.83
N PRO A 39 -5.88 0.11 3.94
CA PRO A 39 -5.37 1.46 3.72
C PRO A 39 -4.23 1.80 4.68
N LEU A 40 -3.29 2.59 4.18
CA LEU A 40 -2.14 3.14 4.90
C LEU A 40 -2.02 4.61 4.54
N THR A 41 -1.89 5.49 5.54
CA THR A 41 -1.56 6.89 5.33
C THR A 41 -0.36 7.25 6.20
N LEU A 42 0.77 7.59 5.58
CA LEU A 42 1.92 8.15 6.29
C LEU A 42 1.70 9.66 6.45
N LEU A 43 1.85 10.20 7.65
CA LEU A 43 1.56 11.59 7.98
C LEU A 43 2.76 12.26 8.66
N ARG A 44 3.12 13.46 8.21
CA ARG A 44 4.08 14.36 8.87
C ARG A 44 3.74 15.80 8.56
N ASP A 45 3.73 16.68 9.56
CA ASP A 45 3.46 18.13 9.40
C ASP A 45 2.28 18.43 8.45
N GLU A 46 1.16 17.71 8.61
CA GLU A 46 -0.06 17.82 7.78
C GLU A 46 0.07 17.29 6.33
N ILE A 47 1.24 16.78 5.93
CA ILE A 47 1.45 16.15 4.63
C ILE A 47 1.10 14.67 4.70
N GLU A 48 0.09 14.27 3.92
CA GLU A 48 -0.38 12.90 3.81
C GLU A 48 0.22 12.18 2.59
N TYR A 49 0.70 10.95 2.81
CA TYR A 49 1.11 10.01 1.76
C TYR A 49 0.24 8.75 1.86
N PRO A 50 -0.90 8.73 1.13
CA PRO A 50 -1.81 7.59 1.12
C PRO A 50 -1.26 6.44 0.27
N GLY A 51 -1.63 5.22 0.66
CA GLY A 51 -1.32 3.99 -0.05
C GLY A 51 -1.99 2.78 0.59
N TYR A 52 -1.48 1.60 0.27
CA TYR A 52 -2.00 0.33 0.81
C TYR A 52 -0.87 -0.61 1.24
N MET A 53 -1.15 -1.42 2.24
CA MET A 53 -0.24 -2.46 2.70
C MET A 53 -1.00 -3.73 3.04
N LEU A 54 -0.29 -4.84 3.25
CA LEU A 54 -0.90 -5.99 3.90
C LEU A 54 -1.10 -5.67 5.38
N GLU A 55 -2.20 -6.13 5.97
CA GLU A 55 -2.50 -5.93 7.41
C GLU A 55 -1.34 -6.39 8.31
N SER A 56 -0.62 -7.44 7.92
CA SER A 56 0.55 -7.95 8.64
C SER A 56 1.83 -7.10 8.55
N GLU A 57 1.81 -6.00 7.80
CA GLU A 57 2.97 -5.12 7.60
C GLU A 57 2.96 -3.88 8.50
N ASP A 58 1.95 -3.73 9.36
CA ASP A 58 1.87 -2.69 10.38
C ASP A 58 3.16 -2.57 11.20
N THR A 59 3.70 -3.70 11.65
CA THR A 59 4.94 -3.78 12.43
C THR A 59 6.15 -3.20 11.70
N LYS A 60 6.19 -3.22 10.36
CA LYS A 60 7.28 -2.62 9.58
C LYS A 60 7.25 -1.10 9.65
N VAL A 61 6.06 -0.51 9.55
CA VAL A 61 5.88 0.94 9.64
C VAL A 61 6.20 1.43 11.05
N LEU A 62 5.77 0.68 12.07
CA LEU A 62 6.11 0.95 13.47
C LEU A 62 7.62 0.86 13.73
N ALA A 63 8.30 -0.14 13.16
CA ALA A 63 9.75 -0.30 13.31
C ALA A 63 10.57 0.84 12.67
N LEU A 64 9.98 1.55 11.70
CA LEU A 64 10.56 2.74 11.09
C LEU A 64 10.21 4.03 11.85
N GLY A 65 9.68 3.95 13.07
CA GLY A 65 9.37 5.14 13.88
C GLY A 65 7.96 5.72 13.65
N GLY A 66 7.14 5.09 12.82
CA GLY A 66 5.75 5.49 12.63
C GLY A 66 4.93 5.21 13.89
N LYS A 67 4.14 6.20 14.33
CA LYS A 67 3.20 6.06 15.43
C LYS A 67 1.79 5.87 14.89
N TYR A 68 1.16 4.74 15.23
CA TYR A 68 -0.21 4.47 14.79
C TYR A 68 -1.22 5.35 15.53
N GLU A 69 -1.98 6.15 14.79
CA GLU A 69 -3.04 7.04 15.31
C GLU A 69 -4.46 6.49 15.08
N GLY A 70 -4.58 5.28 14.50
CA GLY A 70 -5.86 4.67 14.16
C GLY A 70 -6.26 4.87 12.70
N GLY A 71 -7.21 4.07 12.22
CA GLY A 71 -7.78 4.22 10.87
C GLY A 71 -6.79 4.03 9.71
N GLY A 72 -5.62 3.41 9.95
CA GLY A 72 -4.56 3.28 8.95
C GLY A 72 -3.57 4.45 8.91
N PHE A 73 -3.66 5.42 9.82
CA PHE A 73 -2.75 6.57 9.89
C PHE A 73 -1.51 6.26 10.74
N TYR A 74 -0.34 6.62 10.21
CA TYR A 74 0.97 6.49 10.86
C TYR A 74 1.69 7.82 10.83
N CYS A 75 1.87 8.43 12.00
CA CYS A 75 2.53 9.73 12.16
C CYS A 75 4.04 9.58 12.38
N PHE A 76 4.81 10.45 11.72
CA PHE A 76 6.27 10.52 11.86
C PHE A 76 6.66 11.89 12.41
N ASN A 77 7.72 11.92 13.24
CA ASN A 77 8.21 13.15 13.87
C ASN A 77 9.47 13.70 13.19
N ASP A 78 10.10 12.92 12.31
CA ASP A 78 11.35 13.24 11.61
C ASP A 78 11.28 12.81 10.15
N ASP A 79 12.01 13.53 9.30
CA ASP A 79 12.01 13.30 7.85
C ASP A 79 12.69 11.98 7.47
N GLU A 80 13.76 11.58 8.19
CA GLU A 80 14.52 10.36 7.88
C GLU A 80 13.65 9.11 7.99
N SER A 81 12.92 8.98 9.09
CA SER A 81 11.97 7.89 9.34
C SER A 81 10.82 7.91 8.34
N MET A 82 10.31 9.10 8.01
CA MET A 82 9.24 9.27 7.02
C MET A 82 9.70 8.84 5.62
N GLU A 83 10.88 9.29 5.17
CA GLU A 83 11.46 8.92 3.88
C GLU A 83 11.72 7.41 3.80
N ALA A 84 12.20 6.80 4.89
CA ALA A 84 12.36 5.35 4.96
C ALA A 84 11.02 4.61 4.81
N ALA A 85 9.94 5.11 5.44
CA ALA A 85 8.60 4.54 5.32
C ALA A 85 8.01 4.74 3.91
N ILE A 86 8.20 5.91 3.30
CA ILE A 86 7.84 6.16 1.89
C ILE A 86 8.61 5.18 0.98
N GLY A 87 9.86 4.88 1.31
CA GLY A 87 10.70 3.90 0.61
C GLY A 87 10.16 2.46 0.63
N LEU A 88 9.21 2.12 1.52
CA LEU A 88 8.49 0.84 1.47
C LEU A 88 7.47 0.78 0.33
N LEU A 89 7.03 1.94 -0.14
CA LEU A 89 5.97 2.08 -1.13
C LEU A 89 6.52 2.03 -2.55
N THR A 90 5.75 1.40 -3.41
CA THR A 90 5.94 1.34 -4.85
C THR A 90 4.59 1.55 -5.54
N ALA A 91 4.59 1.75 -6.85
CA ALA A 91 3.36 1.95 -7.60
C ALA A 91 2.86 0.63 -8.22
N THR A 92 1.56 0.40 -8.17
CA THR A 92 0.90 -0.71 -8.87
C THR A 92 -0.33 -0.22 -9.63
N CYS A 93 -0.86 -1.04 -10.55
CA CYS A 93 -2.08 -0.74 -11.30
C CYS A 93 -3.28 -0.56 -10.37
N VAL A 94 -3.96 0.58 -10.44
CA VAL A 94 -5.16 0.88 -9.62
C VAL A 94 -6.28 -0.13 -9.86
N GLU A 95 -6.50 -0.56 -11.11
CA GLU A 95 -7.57 -1.50 -11.44
C GLU A 95 -7.27 -2.91 -10.93
N CYS A 96 -6.02 -3.38 -11.04
CA CYS A 96 -5.66 -4.68 -10.46
C CYS A 96 -5.81 -4.69 -8.94
N LEU A 97 -5.42 -3.58 -8.27
CA LEU A 97 -5.58 -3.46 -6.83
C LEU A 97 -7.06 -3.51 -6.44
N ARG A 98 -7.91 -2.78 -7.18
CA ARG A 98 -9.36 -2.77 -6.94
C ARG A 98 -9.97 -4.16 -7.09
N GLU A 99 -9.65 -4.88 -8.15
CA GLU A 99 -10.13 -6.24 -8.37
C GLU A 99 -9.69 -7.18 -7.25
N LEU A 100 -8.43 -7.12 -6.82
CA LEU A 100 -7.92 -7.91 -5.69
C LEU A 100 -8.70 -7.61 -4.40
N MET A 101 -8.94 -6.32 -4.11
CA MET A 101 -9.72 -5.93 -2.92
C MET A 101 -11.19 -6.37 -3.00
N VAL A 102 -11.76 -6.53 -4.20
CA VAL A 102 -13.10 -7.13 -4.38
C VAL A 102 -13.05 -8.62 -4.06
N VAL A 103 -12.08 -9.36 -4.59
CA VAL A 103 -11.90 -10.80 -4.31
C VAL A 103 -11.72 -11.05 -2.81
N GLN A 104 -11.00 -10.18 -2.09
CA GLN A 104 -10.82 -10.28 -0.64
C GLN A 104 -12.07 -9.99 0.19
N LYS A 105 -13.12 -9.39 -0.38
CA LYS A 105 -14.41 -9.18 0.30
C LYS A 105 -15.36 -10.35 0.13
N GLU A 106 -15.13 -11.19 -0.88
CA GLU A 106 -16.00 -12.31 -1.24
C GLU A 106 -15.56 -13.64 -0.59
N GLY A 107 -14.33 -13.71 -0.06
CA GLY A 107 -13.77 -14.86 0.66
C GLY A 107 -13.74 -14.65 2.16
#